data_AF-A0A3B0XI64-F1
#
_entry.id   AF-A0A3B0XI64-F1
#
_cell.length_a   1.000
_cell.length_b   1.000
_cell.length_c   1.000
_cell.angle_alpha   90.00
_cell.angle_beta   90.00
_cell.angle_gamma   90.00
#
_symmetry.space_group_name_H-M   'P 1'
#
loop_
_entity.id
_entity.type
_entity.pdbx_description
1 polymer ?
#
loop_
_entity_poly.entity_id
_entity_poly.type
_entity_poly.pdbx_seq_one_letter_code
_entity_poly.pdbx_strand_id
1 'polypeptide(L)' 'MTINQDQKYVYYTKVAWFIYALLTLVFIVVLVLFVAQDDEERFFYGLMPAAAAYVMRPTERLLNKLILKFTGVSPPAK' A
#
# COMPACT_ATOMS: atom_id res chain seq x y z
N MET A 1 -28.12 -2.71 -9.27
CA MET A 1 -26.91 -3.46 -9.71
C MET A 1 -25.62 -2.70 -9.40
N THR A 2 -25.58 -1.37 -9.58
CA THR A 2 -24.44 -0.48 -9.29
C THR A 2 -23.97 -0.47 -7.82
N ILE A 3 -24.91 -0.44 -6.86
CA ILE A 3 -24.59 -0.41 -5.41
C ILE A 3 -23.67 -1.57 -4.99
N ASN A 4 -23.90 -2.78 -5.51
CA ASN A 4 -23.08 -3.95 -5.19
C ASN A 4 -21.67 -3.85 -5.79
N GLN A 5 -21.51 -3.18 -6.93
CA GLN A 5 -20.22 -3.01 -7.59
C GLN A 5 -19.40 -1.93 -6.89
N ASP A 6 -20.04 -0.83 -6.49
CA ASP A 6 -19.39 0.25 -5.74
C ASP A 6 -18.93 -0.23 -4.35
N GLN A 7 -19.74 -1.02 -3.66
CA GLN A 7 -19.35 -1.64 -2.39
C GLN A 7 -18.15 -2.58 -2.53
N LYS A 8 -18.13 -3.41 -3.59
CA LYS A 8 -16.99 -4.29 -3.89
C LYS A 8 -15.74 -3.48 -4.21
N TYR A 9 -15.87 -2.41 -4.98
CA TYR A 9 -14.76 -1.52 -5.30
C TYR A 9 -14.16 -0.88 -4.03
N VAL A 10 -15.00 -0.36 -3.13
CA VAL A 10 -14.56 0.21 -1.85
C VAL A 10 -13.84 -0.84 -1.00
N TYR A 11 -14.36 -2.07 -0.97
CA TYR A 11 -13.72 -3.17 -0.27
C TYR A 11 -12.32 -3.47 -0.84
N TYR A 12 -12.19 -3.66 -2.15
CA TYR A 12 -10.90 -3.95 -2.78
C TYR A 12 -9.91 -2.79 -2.67
N THR A 13 -10.39 -1.56 -2.65
CA THR A 13 -9.56 -0.37 -2.38
C THR A 13 -8.96 -0.44 -0.97
N LYS A 14 -9.77 -0.76 0.05
CA LYS A 14 -9.27 -0.96 1.43
C LYS A 14 -8.26 -2.10 1.51
N VAL A 15 -8.53 -3.22 0.83
CA VAL A 15 -7.60 -4.36 0.79
C VAL A 15 -6.29 -3.99 0.10
N ALA A 16 -6.32 -3.24 -1.00
CA ALA A 16 -5.11 -2.79 -1.70
C ALA A 16 -4.25 -1.88 -0.81
N TRP A 17 -4.87 -0.93 -0.08
CA TRP A 17 -4.16 -0.11 0.91
C TRP A 17 -3.59 -0.93 2.06
N PHE A 18 -4.32 -1.93 2.54
CA PHE A 18 -3.85 -2.83 3.59
C PHE A 18 -2.62 -3.63 3.12
N ILE A 19 -2.65 -4.19 1.91
CA ILE A 19 -1.51 -4.90 1.32
C ILE A 19 -0.30 -3.96 1.16
N TYR A 20 -0.53 -2.74 0.68
CA TYR A 20 0.54 -1.75 0.53
C TYR A 20 1.21 -1.42 1.86
N ALA A 21 0.42 -1.20 2.91
CA ALA A 21 0.93 -0.94 4.25
C ALA A 21 1.69 -2.16 4.81
N LEU A 22 1.19 -3.37 4.59
CA LEU A 22 1.82 -4.60 5.05
C LEU A 22 3.16 -4.84 4.35
N LEU A 23 3.24 -4.64 3.03
CA LEU A 23 4.50 -4.73 2.29
C LEU A 23 5.52 -3.69 2.78
N THR A 24 5.07 -2.47 3.05
CA THR A 24 5.91 -1.40 3.62
C THR A 24 6.47 -1.81 4.97
N LEU A 25 5.63 -2.37 5.85
CA LEU A 25 6.04 -2.84 7.17
C LEU A 25 7.06 -3.97 7.07
N VAL A 26 6.80 -4.97 6.21
CA VAL A 26 7.73 -6.08 5.99
C VAL A 26 9.08 -5.56 5.48
N PHE A 27 9.08 -4.59 4.55
CA PHE A 27 10.30 -3.98 4.06
C PHE A 27 11.09 -3.27 5.17
N ILE A 28 10.41 -2.50 6.03
CA ILE A 28 11.03 -1.85 7.21
C ILE A 28 11.64 -2.91 8.13
N VAL A 29 10.90 -3.97 8.46
CA VAL A 29 11.38 -5.05 9.33
C VAL A 29 12.64 -5.70 8.74
N VAL A 30 12.66 -5.94 7.42
CA VAL A 30 13.84 -6.49 6.76
C VAL A 30 15.05 -5.56 6.87
N LEU A 31 14.86 -4.26 6.61
CA LEU A 31 15.94 -3.28 6.73
C LEU A 31 16.47 -3.20 8.17
N VAL A 32 15.59 -3.16 9.16
CA VAL A 32 15.98 -3.02 10.57
C VAL A 32 16.66 -4.28 11.10
N LEU A 33 16.19 -5.47 10.75
CA LEU A 33 16.73 -6.73 11.30
C LEU A 33 17.95 -7.26 10.55
N PHE A 34 18.04 -7.04 9.24
CA PHE A 34 19.07 -7.66 8.41
C PHE A 34 20.06 -6.67 7.78
N VAL A 35 19.71 -5.38 7.67
CA VAL A 35 20.58 -4.37 7.02
C VAL A 35 21.23 -3.43 8.02
N ALA A 36 20.49 -2.93 9.02
CA ALA A 36 21.04 -2.03 10.02
C ALA A 36 22.14 -2.71 10.87
N GLN A 37 23.28 -2.03 10.99
CA GLN A 37 24.43 -2.52 11.77
C GLN A 37 24.52 -1.88 13.16
N ASP A 38 24.05 -0.65 13.31
CA ASP A 38 24.05 0.09 14.57
C ASP A 38 22.66 0.62 14.96
N ASP A 39 22.57 1.26 16.13
CA ASP A 39 21.29 1.74 16.66
C ASP A 39 20.78 2.99 15.92
N GLU A 40 21.67 3.81 15.35
CA GLU A 40 21.28 4.96 14.52
C GLU A 40 20.64 4.49 13.21
N GLU A 41 21.21 3.50 12.52
CA GLU A 41 20.65 2.94 11.29
C GLU A 41 19.31 2.23 11.55
N ARG A 42 19.16 1.54 12.69
CA ARG A 42 17.86 0.93 13.07
C ARG A 42 16.78 1.98 13.24
N PHE A 43 17.11 3.09 13.89
CA PHE A 43 16.18 4.21 14.05
C PHE A 43 15.85 4.84 12.68
N PHE A 44 16.86 5.06 11.84
CA PHE A 44 16.69 5.61 10.50
C PHE A 44 15.81 4.72 9.62
N TYR A 45 16.11 3.42 9.52
CA TYR A 45 15.32 2.46 8.73
C TYR A 45 13.95 2.17 9.33
N GLY A 46 13.73 2.42 10.62
CA GLY A 46 12.40 2.38 11.22
C GLY A 46 11.47 3.48 10.71
N LEU A 47 11.99 4.69 10.48
CA LEU A 47 11.18 5.89 10.20
C LEU A 47 11.22 6.35 8.74
N MET A 48 12.40 6.38 8.13
CA MET A 48 12.56 6.93 6.78
C MET A 48 11.80 6.16 5.71
N PRO A 49 11.84 4.81 5.66
CA PRO A 49 11.07 4.07 4.68
C PRO A 49 9.56 4.23 4.87
N ALA A 50 9.08 4.39 6.11
CA ALA A 50 7.67 4.69 6.38
C ALA A 50 7.28 6.07 5.83
N ALA A 51 8.10 7.09 6.07
CA ALA A 51 7.90 8.43 5.52
C ALA A 51 7.95 8.43 3.98
N ALA A 52 8.93 7.73 3.40
CA ALA A 52 9.07 7.58 1.95
C ALA A 52 7.85 6.87 1.35
N ALA A 53 7.33 5.81 1.99
CA ALA A 53 6.12 5.12 1.54
C ALA A 53 4.86 6.01 1.60
N TYR A 54 4.79 6.97 2.53
CA TYR A 54 3.70 7.94 2.54
C TYR A 54 3.82 8.95 1.39
N VAL A 55 5.03 9.49 1.17
CA VAL A 55 5.29 10.46 0.10
C VAL A 55 5.14 9.84 -1.29
N MET A 56 5.65 8.62 -1.46
CA MET A 56 5.59 7.86 -2.71
C MET A 56 4.36 6.97 -2.82
N ARG A 57 3.30 7.25 -2.04
CA ARG A 57 2.07 6.46 -2.10
C ARG A 57 1.52 6.38 -3.53
N PRO A 58 0.99 5.21 -3.94
CA PRO A 58 0.48 5.04 -5.29
C PRO A 58 -0.66 6.03 -5.55
N THR A 59 -0.68 6.60 -6.75
CA THR A 59 -1.79 7.45 -7.17
C THR A 59 -3.06 6.61 -7.34
N GLU A 60 -4.22 7.23 -7.08
CA GLU A 60 -5.54 6.60 -7.29
C GLU A 60 -5.65 5.97 -8.69
N ARG A 61 -5.08 6.63 -9.71
CA ARG A 61 -5.07 6.10 -11.09
C ARG A 61 -4.36 4.74 -11.20
N LEU A 62 -3.20 4.60 -10.55
CA LEU A 62 -2.45 3.34 -10.55
C LEU A 62 -3.19 2.27 -9.75
N LEU A 63 -3.69 2.64 -8.56
CA LEU A 63 -4.43 1.73 -7.70
C LEU A 63 -5.67 1.17 -8.42
N ASN A 64 -6.43 2.03 -9.09
CA ASN A 64 -7.65 1.65 -9.81
C ASN A 64 -7.35 0.71 -10.98
N LYS A 65 -6.23 0.94 -11.67
CA LYS A 65 -5.78 0.05 -12.76
C LYS A 65 -5.41 -1.33 -12.23
N LEU A 66 -4.77 -1.40 -11.05
CA LEU A 66 -4.42 -2.67 -10.42
C LEU A 66 -5.66 -3.39 -9.90
N ILE A 67 -6.58 -2.69 -9.23
CA ILE A 67 -7.85 -3.25 -8.75
C ILE A 67 -8.63 -3.83 -9.93
N LEU A 68 -8.84 -3.06 -11.00
CA LEU A 68 -9.53 -3.55 -12.19
C LEU A 68 -8.83 -4.78 -12.80
N LYS A 69 -7.49 -4.76 -12.89
CA LYS A 69 -6.71 -5.87 -13.45
C LYS A 69 -6.84 -7.15 -12.63
N PHE A 70 -6.82 -7.07 -11.30
CA PHE A 70 -6.79 -8.24 -10.42
C PHE A 70 -8.17 -8.71 -9.95
N THR A 71 -9.18 -7.83 -9.92
CA THR A 71 -10.51 -8.16 -9.38
C THR A 71 -11.61 -8.05 -10.42
N GLY A 72 -11.34 -7.44 -11.59
CA GLY A 72 -12.32 -7.17 -12.63
C GLY A 72 -13.32 -6.07 -12.27
N VAL A 73 -13.18 -5.43 -11.10
CA VAL A 73 -14.10 -4.38 -10.64
C VAL A 73 -13.63 -3.02 -11.14
N SER A 74 -14.48 -2.33 -11.89
CA SER A 74 -14.21 -0.96 -12.34
C SER A 74 -14.41 0.05 -11.22
N PRO A 75 -13.63 1.14 -11.21
CA PRO A 75 -13.95 2.28 -10.36
C PRO A 75 -15.35 2.82 -10.68
N PRO A 76 -16.05 3.38 -9.68
CA PRO A 76 -17.34 4.03 -9.89
C PRO A 76 -17.17 5.14 -10.93
N ALA A 77 -18.12 5.24 -11.86
CA ALA A 77 -18.19 6.41 -12.74
C ALA A 77 -18.42 7.64 -11.86
N LYS A 78 -17.48 8.59 -11.91
CA LYS A 78 -17.61 9.87 -11.20
C LYS A 78 -18.81 10.66 -11.72
#